data_AF-A0AAD6IZ55-F1
#
_entry.id   AF-A0AAD6IZ55-F1
#
_cell.length_a   1.000
_cell.length_b   1.000
_cell.length_c   1.000
_cell.angle_alpha   90.00
_cell.angle_beta   90.00
_cell.angle_gamma   90.00
#
_symmetry.space_group_name_H-M   'P 1'
#
loop_
_entity.id
_entity.type
_entity.pdbx_description
1 polymer ?
#
loop_
_entity_poly.entity_id
_entity_poly.type
_entity_poly.pdbx_seq_one_letter_code
_entity_poly.pdbx_strand_id
1 'polypeptide(L)'
;MISSKTLHPQRVARHFGSLHLLCLLVVGVTLIHLRASVYDTISGARDLSSVSTIFKASHPIERLILQYEQNYKQFVERQSKTPEEAITAYKKRYNRNPPPGFSKWVRYALAHNSTVIDDYDRIEEKIAQFRTLSPFDLQRRIKIWQKTARSFGTVKIQDGRFIEGEDRVQKSLADIVDQLPDVEFLYSWLDEPRIIGVNRESNKADSENMGGKNAWPLLTEKCNFPSEFQAQRRWEGRTEPKFKYVEDLNESLDVCRHPEYQHMHGFFNSPTTLPAVRSLIPLFSGAALSTMSDIITPGLDYIAPGYLGDSKTFDAIPYSEKKTQMYWKAWSTGSSFREESYRFNHRVRFVQRFGTHPMFHIGFSRYVQCGDFCPQLEKLVGIVPNDDSKVGFQYKFAMDIDGNGYSGRYYRLLHSNCLVFKQTMWQQWHDDRLMPWVHYIPVSMSMDELESMVNYFANDTKGQVYGEKIAEAGRTWAEKSLRPIDITIYTYRQLLEYANLFKEDTGSDRRTLAPQD
;
A
#
# COMPACT_ATOMS: atom_id res chain seq x y z
N MET A 1 71.75 -1.18 64.71
CA MET A 1 71.19 -1.50 63.38
C MET A 1 70.19 -2.64 63.58
N ILE A 2 68.89 -2.62 63.27
CA ILE A 2 67.94 -1.66 62.70
C ILE A 2 66.60 -1.99 63.41
N SER A 3 65.83 -0.98 63.79
CA SER A 3 64.46 -1.08 64.30
C SER A 3 63.47 -0.82 63.15
N SER A 4 62.36 -1.57 63.10
CA SER A 4 61.19 -1.23 62.27
C SER A 4 59.89 -1.90 62.78
N LYS A 5 59.08 -1.08 63.48
CA LYS A 5 57.62 -0.86 63.36
C LYS A 5 56.60 -2.01 63.58
N THR A 6 56.00 -1.96 64.78
CA THR A 6 54.55 -1.93 65.15
C THR A 6 53.46 -2.42 64.18
N LEU A 7 52.52 -3.23 64.70
CA LEU A 7 51.06 -3.00 64.57
C LEU A 7 50.24 -3.77 65.64
N HIS A 8 49.19 -3.13 66.18
CA HIS A 8 48.29 -3.60 67.23
C HIS A 8 46.94 -4.09 66.63
N PRO A 9 46.21 -5.04 67.25
CA PRO A 9 44.93 -5.52 66.74
C PRO A 9 43.73 -4.83 67.41
N GLN A 10 42.76 -4.35 66.62
CA GLN A 10 41.41 -4.10 67.11
C GLN A 10 40.34 -4.29 66.01
N ARG A 11 39.23 -4.90 66.43
CA ARG A 11 37.84 -4.86 65.90
C ARG A 11 37.42 -5.92 64.87
N VAL A 12 37.02 -7.07 65.40
CA VAL A 12 36.02 -7.98 64.79
C VAL A 12 34.62 -7.50 65.20
N ALA A 13 33.94 -6.74 64.35
CA ALA A 13 32.48 -6.52 64.40
C ALA A 13 32.03 -5.68 63.20
N ARG A 14 32.03 -6.23 61.97
CA ARG A 14 31.41 -5.58 60.79
C ARG A 14 31.24 -6.48 59.56
N HIS A 15 30.91 -7.77 59.71
CA HIS A 15 30.78 -8.70 58.55
C HIS A 15 29.42 -9.38 58.39
N PHE A 16 28.42 -9.08 59.22
CA PHE A 16 27.09 -9.70 59.09
C PHE A 16 26.05 -8.88 58.29
N GLY A 17 26.32 -7.61 57.94
CA GLY A 17 25.38 -6.77 57.19
C GLY A 17 25.47 -6.87 55.67
N SER A 18 26.66 -7.17 55.11
CA SER A 18 26.89 -7.19 53.66
C SER A 18 26.34 -8.44 52.98
N LEU A 19 26.31 -9.58 53.67
CA LEU A 19 25.84 -10.84 53.12
C LEU A 19 24.32 -10.86 52.92
N HIS A 20 23.55 -10.25 53.84
CA HIS A 20 22.10 -10.12 53.69
C HIS A 20 21.69 -9.17 52.58
N LEU A 21 22.42 -8.07 52.36
CA LEU A 21 22.15 -7.14 51.27
C LEU A 21 22.42 -7.79 49.90
N LEU A 22 23.49 -8.60 49.81
CA LEU A 22 23.82 -9.34 48.60
C LEU A 22 22.78 -10.43 48.30
N CYS A 23 22.31 -11.17 49.32
CA CYS A 23 21.23 -12.15 49.14
C CYS A 23 19.92 -11.49 48.68
N LEU A 24 19.54 -10.33 49.23
CA LEU A 24 18.33 -9.61 48.81
C LEU A 24 18.43 -9.09 47.36
N LEU A 25 19.61 -8.64 46.93
CA LEU A 25 19.87 -8.23 45.54
C LEU A 25 19.79 -9.41 44.58
N VAL A 26 20.37 -10.57 44.94
CA VAL A 26 20.32 -11.79 44.12
C VAL A 26 18.88 -12.31 44.02
N VAL A 27 18.12 -12.29 45.12
CA VAL A 27 16.69 -12.66 45.12
C VAL A 27 15.86 -11.67 44.29
N GLY A 28 16.14 -10.37 44.38
CA GLY A 28 15.46 -9.35 43.56
C GLY A 28 15.72 -9.52 42.06
N VAL A 29 16.97 -9.74 41.66
CA VAL A 29 17.37 -9.97 40.26
C VAL A 29 16.81 -11.28 39.72
N THR A 30 16.83 -12.35 40.51
CA THR A 30 16.21 -13.63 40.12
C THR A 30 14.69 -13.52 40.00
N LEU A 31 14.00 -12.78 40.88
CA LEU A 31 12.57 -12.51 40.75
C LEU A 31 12.23 -11.65 39.51
N ILE A 32 13.09 -10.71 39.13
CA ILE A 32 12.94 -9.93 37.88
C ILE A 32 13.14 -10.83 36.66
N HIS A 33 14.15 -11.70 36.65
CA HIS A 33 14.36 -12.66 35.56
C HIS A 33 13.26 -13.71 35.49
N LEU A 34 12.73 -14.18 36.63
CA LEU A 34 11.55 -15.04 36.68
C LEU A 34 10.31 -14.33 36.15
N ARG A 35 10.10 -13.06 36.48
CA ARG A 35 9.02 -12.27 35.89
C ARG A 35 9.18 -12.08 34.38
N ALA A 36 10.38 -11.77 33.90
CA ALA A 36 10.64 -11.63 32.47
C ALA A 36 10.45 -12.97 31.73
N SER A 37 10.97 -14.06 32.29
CA SER A 37 10.83 -15.40 31.72
C SER A 37 9.37 -15.89 31.75
N VAL A 38 8.63 -15.61 32.83
CA VAL A 38 7.19 -15.90 32.91
C VAL A 38 6.41 -15.01 31.93
N TYR A 39 6.80 -13.74 31.74
CA TYR A 39 6.18 -12.85 30.75
C TYR A 39 6.45 -13.33 29.31
N ASP A 40 7.67 -13.78 29.00
CA ASP A 40 8.03 -14.40 27.71
C ASP A 40 7.34 -15.75 27.49
N THR A 41 7.15 -16.52 28.55
CA THR A 41 6.41 -17.80 28.48
C THR A 41 4.91 -17.55 28.30
N ILE A 42 4.34 -16.51 28.93
CA ILE A 42 2.93 -16.11 28.80
C ILE A 42 2.66 -15.42 27.45
N SER A 43 3.60 -14.62 26.93
CA SER A 43 3.50 -14.04 25.59
C SER A 43 3.61 -15.13 24.51
N GLY A 44 4.52 -16.09 24.67
CA GLY A 44 4.60 -17.30 23.84
C GLY A 44 3.37 -18.22 23.96
N ALA A 45 2.73 -18.30 25.15
CA ALA A 45 1.50 -19.07 25.36
C ALA A 45 0.27 -18.44 24.68
N ARG A 46 0.21 -17.10 24.59
CA ARG A 46 -0.81 -16.40 23.78
C ARG A 46 -0.67 -16.75 22.30
N ASP A 47 0.57 -16.84 21.81
CA ASP A 47 0.90 -17.20 20.42
C ASP A 47 0.57 -18.68 20.10
N LEU A 48 0.82 -19.60 21.03
CA LEU A 48 0.49 -21.03 20.84
C LEU A 48 -1.01 -21.30 20.65
N SER A 49 -1.88 -20.55 21.33
CA SER A 49 -3.34 -20.70 21.20
C SER A 49 -3.86 -20.21 19.84
N SER A 50 -3.29 -19.12 19.34
CA SER A 50 -3.66 -18.49 18.08
C SER A 50 -3.13 -19.32 16.91
N VAL A 51 -1.90 -19.83 17.03
CA VAL A 51 -1.29 -20.80 16.11
C VAL A 51 -2.10 -22.11 16.07
N SER A 52 -2.53 -22.65 17.22
CA SER A 52 -3.40 -23.84 17.27
C SER A 52 -4.74 -23.62 16.54
N THR A 53 -5.31 -22.41 16.65
CA THR A 53 -6.57 -22.08 15.99
C THR A 53 -6.39 -21.99 14.46
N ILE A 54 -5.29 -21.41 13.99
CA ILE A 54 -4.92 -21.38 12.56
C ILE A 54 -4.75 -22.81 12.02
N PHE A 55 -4.04 -23.69 12.73
CA PHE A 55 -3.85 -25.08 12.32
C PHE A 55 -5.13 -25.93 12.34
N LYS A 56 -6.13 -25.52 13.12
CA LYS A 56 -7.45 -26.15 13.20
C LYS A 56 -8.45 -25.60 12.18
N ALA A 57 -8.09 -24.57 11.41
CA ALA A 57 -8.96 -24.01 10.39
C ALA A 57 -9.34 -25.09 9.35
N SER A 58 -10.63 -25.22 9.11
CA SER A 58 -11.20 -26.24 8.22
C SER A 58 -11.06 -25.86 6.73
N HIS A 59 -10.94 -24.55 6.44
CA HIS A 59 -10.89 -24.03 5.08
C HIS A 59 -9.66 -23.13 4.85
N PRO A 60 -9.01 -23.14 3.66
CA PRO A 60 -7.87 -22.26 3.38
C PRO A 60 -8.16 -20.77 3.55
N ILE A 61 -9.37 -20.31 3.19
CA ILE A 61 -9.80 -18.91 3.40
C ILE A 61 -9.91 -18.60 4.90
N GLU A 62 -10.47 -19.50 5.71
CA GLU A 62 -10.55 -19.34 7.17
C GLU A 62 -9.14 -19.17 7.77
N ARG A 63 -8.18 -19.96 7.30
CA ARG A 63 -6.77 -19.85 7.72
C ARG A 63 -6.18 -18.47 7.42
N LEU A 64 -6.41 -17.95 6.21
CA LEU A 64 -5.95 -16.62 5.81
C LEU A 64 -6.57 -15.52 6.68
N ILE A 65 -7.88 -15.59 6.91
CA ILE A 65 -8.59 -14.62 7.77
C ILE A 65 -8.00 -14.62 9.18
N LEU A 66 -7.85 -15.79 9.80
CA LEU A 66 -7.32 -15.90 11.17
C LEU A 66 -5.86 -15.42 11.28
N GLN A 67 -5.04 -15.70 10.26
CA GLN A 67 -3.66 -15.21 10.20
C GLN A 67 -3.62 -13.68 10.09
N TYR A 68 -4.39 -13.11 9.17
CA TYR A 68 -4.39 -11.67 8.94
C TYR A 68 -5.07 -10.88 10.08
N GLU A 69 -6.03 -11.46 10.79
CA GLU A 69 -6.56 -10.86 12.03
C GLU A 69 -5.48 -10.74 13.12
N GLN A 70 -4.59 -11.72 13.23
CA GLN A 70 -3.45 -11.66 14.16
C GLN A 70 -2.45 -10.59 13.72
N ASN A 71 -2.11 -10.55 12.43
CA ASN A 71 -1.23 -9.52 11.87
C ASN A 71 -1.80 -8.11 12.10
N TYR A 72 -3.11 -7.93 11.91
CA TYR A 72 -3.78 -6.65 12.13
C TYR A 72 -3.74 -6.24 13.60
N LYS A 73 -3.97 -7.16 14.52
CA LYS A 73 -3.85 -6.89 15.96
C LYS A 73 -2.44 -6.42 16.32
N GLN A 74 -1.40 -7.13 15.86
CA GLN A 74 0.00 -6.74 16.08
C GLN A 74 0.31 -5.38 15.45
N PHE A 75 -0.20 -5.13 14.25
CA PHE A 75 -0.08 -3.86 13.55
C PHE A 75 -0.66 -2.70 14.37
N VAL A 76 -1.85 -2.83 14.92
CA VAL A 76 -2.48 -1.77 15.75
C VAL A 76 -1.76 -1.59 17.09
N GLU A 77 -1.40 -2.69 17.76
CA GLU A 77 -0.78 -2.68 19.09
C GLU A 77 0.60 -2.00 19.09
N ARG A 78 1.37 -2.14 18.00
CA ARG A 78 2.74 -1.59 17.93
C ARG A 78 2.83 -0.11 17.58
N GLN A 79 1.72 0.55 17.24
CA GLN A 79 1.74 1.96 16.85
C GLN A 79 2.10 2.85 18.04
N SER A 80 3.16 3.65 17.87
CA SER A 80 3.70 4.59 18.85
C SER A 80 2.66 5.57 19.36
N LYS A 81 2.75 5.92 20.65
CA LYS A 81 1.84 6.85 21.34
C LYS A 81 2.50 8.18 21.69
N THR A 82 3.82 8.27 21.54
CA THR A 82 4.60 9.48 21.81
C THR A 82 5.62 9.76 20.68
N PRO A 83 6.07 11.01 20.52
CA PRO A 83 7.18 11.33 19.61
C PRO A 83 8.44 10.53 19.89
N GLU A 84 8.77 10.26 21.15
CA GLU A 84 9.99 9.54 21.56
C GLU A 84 9.93 8.07 21.16
N GLU A 85 8.77 7.42 21.33
CA GLU A 85 8.51 6.07 20.84
C GLU A 85 8.62 6.01 19.32
N ALA A 86 7.95 6.94 18.62
CA ALA A 86 7.95 6.98 17.16
C ALA A 86 9.36 7.21 16.58
N ILE A 87 10.19 8.04 17.22
CA ILE A 87 11.60 8.22 16.82
C ILE A 87 12.37 6.90 17.00
N THR A 88 12.14 6.19 18.10
CA THR A 88 12.81 4.91 18.38
C THR A 88 12.39 3.84 17.38
N ALA A 89 11.09 3.72 17.12
CA ALA A 89 10.53 2.81 16.13
C ALA A 89 11.07 3.13 14.72
N TYR A 90 11.10 4.40 14.34
CA TYR A 90 11.65 4.86 13.07
C TYR A 90 13.12 4.47 12.88
N LYS A 91 13.97 4.73 13.88
CA LYS A 91 15.39 4.38 13.82
C LYS A 91 15.59 2.87 13.70
N LYS A 92 14.81 2.09 14.46
CA LYS A 92 14.82 0.63 14.39
C LYS A 92 14.39 0.13 13.01
N ARG A 93 13.36 0.73 12.43
CA ARG A 93 12.73 0.30 11.18
C ARG A 93 13.57 0.65 9.94
N TYR A 94 14.10 1.87 9.88
CA TYR A 94 14.78 2.38 8.67
C TYR A 94 16.28 2.61 8.82
N ASN A 95 16.85 2.29 9.99
CA ASN A 95 18.27 2.42 10.29
C ASN A 95 18.84 3.83 10.01
N ARG A 96 18.07 4.87 10.30
CA ARG A 96 18.46 6.28 10.11
C ARG A 96 17.73 7.22 11.04
N ASN A 97 18.24 8.45 11.18
CA ASN A 97 17.56 9.49 11.92
C ASN A 97 16.34 10.02 11.14
N PRO A 98 15.22 10.33 11.83
CA PRO A 98 14.06 10.92 11.18
C PRO A 98 14.34 12.32 10.64
N PRO A 99 13.65 12.76 9.58
CA PRO A 99 13.85 14.08 9.01
C PRO A 99 13.45 15.18 10.01
N PRO A 100 14.04 16.38 9.92
CA PRO A 100 13.60 17.54 10.69
C PRO A 100 12.10 17.79 10.51
N GLY A 101 11.41 18.09 11.61
CA GLY A 101 9.95 18.23 11.65
C GLY A 101 9.20 16.94 12.04
N PHE A 102 9.86 15.77 12.08
CA PHE A 102 9.20 14.49 12.40
C PHE A 102 8.43 14.51 13.72
N SER A 103 9.00 15.02 14.82
CA SER A 103 8.29 15.05 16.11
C SER A 103 7.06 15.97 16.08
N LYS A 104 7.07 17.03 15.27
CA LYS A 104 5.91 17.92 15.07
C LYS A 104 4.83 17.18 14.31
N TRP A 105 5.22 16.47 13.25
CA TRP A 105 4.34 15.57 12.51
C TRP A 105 3.71 14.48 13.39
N VAL A 106 4.46 13.80 14.27
CA VAL A 106 3.90 12.80 15.19
C VAL A 106 2.83 13.42 16.09
N ARG A 107 3.11 14.59 16.68
CA ARG A 107 2.12 15.29 17.51
C ARG A 107 0.87 15.66 16.71
N TYR A 108 1.04 16.11 15.48
CA TYR A 108 -0.08 16.42 14.58
C TYR A 108 -0.91 15.17 14.28
N ALA A 109 -0.29 14.04 13.94
CA ALA A 109 -0.97 12.78 13.67
C ALA A 109 -1.74 12.28 14.90
N LEU A 110 -1.12 12.30 16.08
CA LEU A 110 -1.76 11.90 17.34
C LEU A 110 -2.92 12.82 17.71
N ALA A 111 -2.78 14.14 17.54
CA ALA A 111 -3.85 15.10 17.82
C ALA A 111 -5.10 14.92 16.95
N HIS A 112 -4.94 14.34 15.76
CA HIS A 112 -6.03 14.02 14.83
C HIS A 112 -6.49 12.56 14.89
N ASN A 113 -6.08 11.84 15.94
CA ASN A 113 -6.41 10.44 16.16
C ASN A 113 -6.01 9.53 14.98
N SER A 114 -4.84 9.77 14.38
CA SER A 114 -4.29 8.85 13.38
C SER A 114 -4.14 7.47 13.99
N THR A 115 -4.66 6.46 13.30
CA THR A 115 -4.51 5.05 13.68
C THR A 115 -3.14 4.51 13.33
N VAL A 116 -2.42 5.14 12.39
CA VAL A 116 -1.10 4.71 11.91
C VAL A 116 -0.08 5.81 12.17
N ILE A 117 1.04 5.45 12.78
CA ILE A 117 2.13 6.35 13.16
C ILE A 117 3.49 5.83 12.66
N ASP A 118 3.71 4.51 12.64
CA ASP A 118 5.04 3.97 12.34
C ASP A 118 5.18 3.35 10.94
N ASP A 119 4.07 2.93 10.34
CA ASP A 119 4.05 2.17 9.08
C ASP A 119 3.82 3.08 7.89
N TYR A 120 4.92 3.66 7.43
CA TYR A 120 4.99 4.49 6.22
C TYR A 120 6.02 3.91 5.23
N ASP A 121 6.11 2.58 5.19
CA ASP A 121 7.11 1.84 4.42
C ASP A 121 7.04 2.20 2.93
N ARG A 122 5.83 2.44 2.39
CA ARG A 122 5.67 2.84 0.99
C ARG A 122 6.37 4.16 0.67
N ILE A 123 6.37 5.12 1.59
CA ILE A 123 7.12 6.38 1.43
C ILE A 123 8.61 6.06 1.33
N GLU A 124 9.13 5.26 2.25
CA GLU A 124 10.55 4.94 2.31
C GLU A 124 11.04 4.17 1.09
N GLU A 125 10.31 3.15 0.66
CA GLU A 125 10.60 2.36 -0.53
C GLU A 125 10.69 3.22 -1.78
N LYS A 126 9.71 4.12 -1.99
CA LYS A 126 9.68 4.96 -3.20
C LYS A 126 10.65 6.13 -3.15
N ILE A 127 11.01 6.63 -1.97
CA ILE A 127 11.99 7.71 -1.81
C ILE A 127 13.44 7.20 -1.82
N ALA A 128 13.71 5.97 -1.35
CA ALA A 128 15.06 5.45 -1.14
C ALA A 128 15.97 5.55 -2.37
N GLN A 129 15.45 5.24 -3.56
CA GLN A 129 16.21 5.31 -4.82
C GLN A 129 16.73 6.72 -5.16
N PHE A 130 16.06 7.78 -4.69
CA PHE A 130 16.44 9.17 -4.95
C PHE A 130 17.54 9.66 -4.01
N ARG A 131 17.77 8.99 -2.87
CA ARG A 131 18.86 9.31 -1.93
C ARG A 131 20.25 9.08 -2.50
N THR A 132 20.36 8.33 -3.60
CA THR A 132 21.63 8.13 -4.30
C THR A 132 21.99 9.26 -5.26
N LEU A 133 21.11 10.25 -5.44
CA LEU A 133 21.33 11.40 -6.31
C LEU A 133 21.71 12.61 -5.46
N SER A 134 22.59 13.46 -6.01
CA SER A 134 22.93 14.73 -5.36
C SER A 134 21.72 15.67 -5.36
N PRO A 135 21.58 16.56 -4.36
CA PRO A 135 20.58 17.62 -4.40
C PRO A 135 20.61 18.45 -5.70
N PHE A 136 21.82 18.71 -6.23
CA PHE A 136 22.03 19.40 -7.49
C PHE A 136 21.42 18.65 -8.68
N ASP A 137 21.67 17.35 -8.80
CA ASP A 137 21.10 16.54 -9.89
C ASP A 137 19.58 16.43 -9.79
N LEU A 138 19.03 16.27 -8.58
CA LEU A 138 17.59 16.25 -8.36
C LEU A 138 16.94 17.55 -8.84
N GLN A 139 17.47 18.71 -8.41
CA GLN A 139 16.96 20.02 -8.83
C GLN A 139 17.12 20.23 -10.34
N ARG A 140 18.25 19.81 -10.92
CA ARG A 140 18.49 19.90 -12.36
C ARG A 140 17.46 19.08 -13.14
N ARG A 141 17.15 17.87 -12.69
CA ARG A 141 16.14 16.99 -13.31
C ARG A 141 14.73 17.58 -13.22
N ILE A 142 14.36 18.15 -12.08
CA ILE A 142 13.08 18.87 -11.92
C ILE A 142 12.98 20.02 -12.93
N LYS A 143 14.01 20.86 -13.02
CA LYS A 143 14.04 21.99 -13.96
C LYS A 143 13.99 21.58 -15.43
N ILE A 144 14.64 20.46 -15.78
CA ILE A 144 14.57 19.91 -17.15
C ILE A 144 13.16 19.41 -17.43
N TRP A 145 12.59 18.62 -16.51
CA TRP A 145 11.22 18.11 -16.63
C TRP A 145 10.21 19.24 -16.82
N GLN A 146 10.30 20.30 -16.02
CA GLN A 146 9.40 21.46 -16.12
C GLN A 146 9.41 22.12 -17.52
N LYS A 147 10.52 22.03 -18.25
CA LYS A 147 10.67 22.59 -19.58
C LYS A 147 10.21 21.65 -20.69
N THR A 148 10.38 20.33 -20.51
CA THR A 148 10.23 19.36 -21.59
C THR A 148 8.98 18.49 -21.47
N ALA A 149 8.52 18.20 -20.26
CA ALA A 149 7.38 17.34 -20.03
C ALA A 149 6.04 18.10 -20.13
N ARG A 150 4.96 17.34 -20.23
CA ARG A 150 3.57 17.82 -20.20
C ARG A 150 2.75 16.96 -19.22
N SER A 151 1.52 17.37 -18.95
CA SER A 151 0.56 16.63 -18.10
C SER A 151 1.07 16.36 -16.68
N PHE A 152 1.60 17.40 -16.04
CA PHE A 152 2.05 17.41 -14.65
C PHE A 152 1.83 18.81 -14.09
N GLY A 153 1.78 18.93 -12.77
CA GLY A 153 1.83 20.21 -12.07
C GLY A 153 3.05 20.33 -11.16
N THR A 154 3.36 21.57 -10.78
CA THR A 154 4.36 21.88 -9.76
C THR A 154 3.66 22.43 -8.52
N VAL A 155 4.14 22.00 -7.35
CA VAL A 155 3.78 22.61 -6.07
C VAL A 155 5.04 23.15 -5.46
N LYS A 156 5.00 24.40 -5.03
CA LYS A 156 6.11 25.08 -4.37
C LYS A 156 5.65 25.72 -3.09
N ILE A 157 6.28 25.32 -1.98
CA ILE A 157 6.08 25.90 -0.65
C ILE A 157 7.38 26.57 -0.24
N GLN A 158 7.28 27.81 0.22
CA GLN A 158 8.43 28.59 0.68
C GLN A 158 8.00 29.53 1.81
N ASP A 159 8.77 29.59 2.89
CA ASP A 159 8.45 30.43 4.08
C ASP A 159 7.05 30.16 4.64
N GLY A 160 6.64 28.89 4.69
CA GLY A 160 5.35 28.49 5.27
C GLY A 160 4.11 28.88 4.45
N ARG A 161 4.26 29.13 3.14
CA ARG A 161 3.16 29.50 2.23
C ARG A 161 3.30 28.86 0.86
N PHE A 162 2.18 28.70 0.16
CA PHE A 162 2.18 28.29 -1.25
C PHE A 162 2.66 29.44 -2.14
N ILE A 163 3.62 29.12 -3.00
CA ILE A 163 4.08 29.97 -4.11
C ILE A 163 3.44 29.48 -5.42
N GLU A 164 3.27 28.17 -5.57
CA GLU A 164 2.65 27.50 -6.71
C GLU A 164 1.94 26.23 -6.24
N GLY A 165 0.85 25.85 -6.90
CA GLY A 165 0.14 24.59 -6.67
C GLY A 165 -1.33 24.68 -7.06
N GLU A 166 -1.94 23.56 -7.42
CA GLU A 166 -3.38 23.51 -7.71
C GLU A 166 -4.20 23.61 -6.41
N ASP A 167 -5.36 24.28 -6.49
CA ASP A 167 -6.34 24.45 -5.40
C ASP A 167 -6.60 23.18 -4.58
N ARG A 168 -6.73 22.01 -5.21
CA ARG A 168 -7.01 20.75 -4.50
C ARG A 168 -5.87 20.37 -3.57
N VAL A 169 -4.63 20.50 -4.03
CA VAL A 169 -3.43 20.21 -3.22
C VAL A 169 -3.22 21.26 -2.15
N GLN A 170 -3.46 22.54 -2.47
CA GLN A 170 -3.39 23.60 -1.47
C GLN A 170 -4.39 23.38 -0.34
N LYS A 171 -5.64 23.02 -0.67
CA LYS A 171 -6.69 22.71 0.31
C LYS A 171 -6.35 21.50 1.18
N SER A 172 -5.76 20.44 0.63
CA SER A 172 -5.41 19.25 1.40
C SER A 172 -4.24 19.46 2.37
N LEU A 173 -3.46 20.54 2.19
CA LEU A 173 -2.28 20.85 2.99
C LEU A 173 -2.39 22.19 3.75
N ALA A 174 -3.53 22.87 3.67
CA ALA A 174 -3.73 24.21 4.22
C ALA A 174 -3.44 24.27 5.74
N ASP A 175 -3.84 23.23 6.48
CA ASP A 175 -3.69 23.16 7.94
C ASP A 175 -2.24 22.94 8.42
N ILE A 176 -1.33 22.63 7.50
CA ILE A 176 0.07 22.27 7.81
C ILE A 176 1.11 23.08 7.04
N VAL A 177 0.70 23.99 6.15
CA VAL A 177 1.62 24.66 5.22
C VAL A 177 2.72 25.46 5.94
N ASP A 178 2.39 26.07 7.08
CA ASP A 178 3.32 26.80 7.95
C ASP A 178 4.30 25.89 8.72
N GLN A 179 4.05 24.58 8.69
CA GLN A 179 4.84 23.55 9.36
C GLN A 179 5.70 22.74 8.39
N LEU A 180 5.50 22.93 7.08
CA LEU A 180 6.25 22.26 6.03
C LEU A 180 7.57 22.99 5.77
N PRO A 181 8.65 22.24 5.46
CA PRO A 181 9.88 22.84 4.97
C PRO A 181 9.67 23.44 3.58
N ASP A 182 10.58 24.31 3.17
CA ASP A 182 10.67 24.73 1.77
C ASP A 182 10.82 23.49 0.88
N VAL A 183 9.91 23.36 -0.09
CA VAL A 183 9.84 22.18 -0.95
C VAL A 183 9.23 22.54 -2.30
N GLU A 184 9.80 21.97 -3.35
CA GLU A 184 9.26 22.01 -4.71
C GLU A 184 9.14 20.57 -5.21
N PHE A 185 7.94 20.14 -5.57
CA PHE A 185 7.71 18.79 -6.08
C PHE A 185 6.80 18.79 -7.31
N LEU A 186 6.96 17.75 -8.12
CA LEU A 186 6.21 17.52 -9.34
C LEU A 186 5.14 16.46 -9.06
N TYR A 187 3.93 16.64 -9.59
CA TYR A 187 2.88 15.63 -9.51
C TYR A 187 2.24 15.38 -10.88
N SER A 188 1.89 14.13 -11.16
CA SER A 188 1.24 13.70 -12.41
C SER A 188 -0.23 14.08 -12.41
N TRP A 189 -0.74 14.54 -13.56
CA TRP A 189 -2.18 14.67 -13.81
C TRP A 189 -2.78 13.45 -14.51
N LEU A 190 -1.95 12.44 -14.82
CA LEU A 190 -2.38 11.24 -15.51
C LEU A 190 -2.80 10.16 -14.51
N ASP A 191 -3.82 9.38 -14.89
CA ASP A 191 -4.20 8.15 -14.16
C ASP A 191 -3.02 7.17 -14.08
N GLU A 192 -2.22 7.09 -15.15
CA GLU A 192 -1.13 6.15 -15.32
C GLU A 192 0.22 6.74 -14.84
N PRO A 193 1.05 5.97 -14.12
CA PRO A 193 2.40 6.39 -13.71
C PRO A 193 3.35 6.51 -14.90
N ARG A 194 4.54 7.09 -14.69
CA ARG A 194 5.43 7.49 -15.80
C ARG A 194 6.89 7.09 -15.65
N ILE A 195 7.41 6.95 -14.44
CA ILE A 195 8.84 6.86 -14.20
C ILE A 195 9.24 5.40 -14.14
N ILE A 196 9.90 4.91 -15.20
CA ILE A 196 10.51 3.58 -15.20
C ILE A 196 11.75 3.58 -14.32
N GLY A 197 12.62 4.61 -14.41
CA GLY A 197 13.74 4.79 -13.48
C GLY A 197 14.89 3.77 -13.62
N VAL A 198 15.06 3.17 -14.80
CA VAL A 198 16.19 2.27 -15.14
C VAL A 198 17.50 3.02 -15.37
N ASN A 199 17.45 4.23 -15.92
CA ASN A 199 18.64 5.03 -16.21
C ASN A 199 18.90 6.03 -15.08
N ARG A 200 19.59 5.57 -14.03
CA ARG A 200 19.82 6.37 -12.82
C ARG A 200 20.78 7.54 -13.05
N GLU A 201 21.72 7.40 -13.98
CA GLU A 201 22.78 8.40 -14.25
C GLU A 201 22.31 9.49 -15.22
N SER A 202 21.30 9.21 -16.04
CA SER A 202 20.77 10.18 -17.00
C SER A 202 20.05 11.33 -16.31
N ASN A 203 20.47 12.54 -16.66
CA ASN A 203 19.80 13.80 -16.30
C ASN A 203 18.78 14.26 -17.35
N LYS A 204 18.50 13.45 -18.38
CA LYS A 204 17.51 13.79 -19.43
C LYS A 204 16.09 13.43 -18.98
N ALA A 205 15.09 14.11 -19.52
CA ALA A 205 13.67 13.80 -19.30
C ALA A 205 12.98 13.40 -20.62
N ASP A 206 13.64 12.51 -21.37
CA ASP A 206 13.13 12.02 -22.64
C ASP A 206 11.97 11.04 -22.39
N SER A 207 10.80 11.33 -22.98
CA SER A 207 9.60 10.52 -22.83
C SER A 207 9.32 9.69 -24.07
N GLU A 208 9.05 8.40 -23.87
CA GLU A 208 8.56 7.48 -24.89
C GLU A 208 7.05 7.28 -24.71
N ASN A 209 6.26 7.59 -25.75
CA ASN A 209 4.82 7.38 -25.70
C ASN A 209 4.48 5.91 -26.01
N MET A 210 3.99 5.22 -24.98
CA MET A 210 3.54 3.82 -25.03
C MET A 210 2.02 3.66 -25.12
N GLY A 211 1.27 4.75 -25.18
CA GLY A 211 -0.17 4.74 -25.38
C GLY A 211 -0.56 3.90 -26.60
N GLY A 212 -1.40 2.88 -26.40
CA GLY A 212 -1.86 1.99 -27.45
C GLY A 212 -0.83 0.96 -27.94
N LYS A 213 0.32 0.81 -27.28
CA LYS A 213 1.42 -0.10 -27.64
C LYS A 213 1.68 -1.10 -26.53
N ASN A 214 2.30 -2.24 -26.88
CA ASN A 214 2.76 -3.20 -25.89
C ASN A 214 3.86 -2.58 -25.00
N ALA A 215 3.53 -2.35 -23.74
CA ALA A 215 4.39 -1.73 -22.75
C ALA A 215 5.14 -2.74 -21.87
N TRP A 216 4.82 -4.04 -21.97
CA TRP A 216 5.43 -5.07 -21.14
C TRP A 216 6.96 -5.05 -21.14
N PRO A 217 7.67 -5.05 -22.30
CA PRO A 217 9.13 -5.05 -22.30
C PRO A 217 9.76 -3.86 -21.57
N LEU A 218 9.12 -2.68 -21.67
CA LEU A 218 9.56 -1.47 -20.99
C LEU A 218 9.30 -1.54 -19.47
N LEU A 219 8.09 -1.98 -19.09
CA LEU A 219 7.66 -2.05 -17.69
C LEU A 219 8.40 -3.14 -16.90
N THR A 220 8.97 -4.13 -17.58
CA THR A 220 9.76 -5.21 -16.97
C THR A 220 11.25 -5.12 -17.27
N GLU A 221 11.74 -3.97 -17.74
CA GLU A 221 13.17 -3.78 -18.06
C GLU A 221 14.09 -4.01 -16.84
N LYS A 222 13.56 -3.83 -15.62
CA LYS A 222 14.27 -4.12 -14.35
C LYS A 222 14.19 -5.58 -13.91
N CYS A 223 13.37 -6.41 -14.56
CA CYS A 223 13.11 -7.76 -14.12
C CYS A 223 14.13 -8.75 -14.70
N ASN A 224 14.63 -9.64 -13.84
CA ASN A 224 15.44 -10.78 -14.25
C ASN A 224 14.58 -12.04 -14.24
N PHE A 225 13.82 -12.26 -15.30
CA PHE A 225 13.02 -13.48 -15.42
C PHE A 225 13.93 -14.70 -15.60
N PRO A 226 13.71 -15.82 -14.87
CA PRO A 226 14.45 -17.05 -15.09
C PRO A 226 14.32 -17.50 -16.55
N SER A 227 15.41 -18.01 -17.14
CA SER A 227 15.45 -18.48 -18.53
C SER A 227 14.41 -19.56 -18.85
N GLU A 228 13.97 -20.34 -17.86
CA GLU A 228 12.92 -21.36 -17.99
C GLU A 228 11.54 -20.77 -18.36
N PHE A 229 11.24 -19.52 -17.95
CA PHE A 229 9.99 -18.84 -18.32
C PHE A 229 9.98 -18.38 -19.78
N GLN A 230 11.14 -18.15 -20.40
CA GLN A 230 11.23 -17.85 -21.85
C GLN A 230 10.91 -19.09 -22.71
N ALA A 231 11.00 -20.30 -22.13
CA ALA A 231 10.74 -21.57 -22.82
C ALA A 231 9.29 -22.09 -22.63
N GLN A 232 8.50 -21.51 -21.73
CA GLN A 232 7.15 -21.99 -21.39
C GLN A 232 6.07 -21.53 -22.39
N ARG A 233 6.25 -21.92 -23.66
CA ARG A 233 5.16 -22.15 -24.63
C ARG A 233 4.69 -23.61 -24.65
N ARG A 234 5.04 -24.41 -23.64
CA ARG A 234 4.49 -25.76 -23.45
C ARG A 234 3.79 -25.83 -22.09
N TRP A 235 2.54 -25.42 -22.08
CA TRP A 235 1.59 -25.82 -21.06
C TRP A 235 1.33 -27.32 -21.27
N GLU A 236 2.24 -28.17 -20.75
CA GLU A 236 1.99 -29.59 -20.62
C GLU A 236 1.10 -29.79 -19.40
N GLY A 237 -0.13 -30.22 -19.66
CA GLY A 237 -1.17 -30.44 -18.66
C GLY A 237 -0.62 -31.10 -17.41
N ARG A 238 -0.57 -30.33 -16.32
CA ARG A 238 -0.46 -30.86 -14.97
C ARG A 238 -1.83 -30.74 -14.32
N THR A 239 -2.28 -31.87 -13.79
CA THR A 239 -3.44 -32.09 -12.93
C THR A 239 -3.93 -30.84 -12.18
N GLU A 240 -5.19 -30.47 -12.42
CA GLU A 240 -6.09 -29.56 -11.66
C GLU A 240 -5.38 -28.47 -10.81
N PRO A 241 -5.50 -27.17 -11.15
CA PRO A 241 -4.94 -26.14 -10.28
C PRO A 241 -5.70 -26.16 -8.94
N LYS A 242 -5.00 -26.55 -7.86
CA LYS A 242 -5.38 -26.13 -6.52
C LYS A 242 -5.48 -24.60 -6.57
N PHE A 243 -6.67 -24.04 -6.38
CA PHE A 243 -6.88 -22.59 -6.35
C PHE A 243 -5.83 -21.93 -5.45
N LYS A 244 -5.09 -20.95 -6.00
CA LYS A 244 -4.13 -20.15 -5.22
C LYS A 244 -4.79 -18.83 -4.85
N TYR A 245 -5.07 -18.67 -3.56
CA TYR A 245 -5.52 -17.39 -3.01
C TYR A 245 -4.34 -16.43 -2.89
N VAL A 246 -4.61 -15.12 -2.83
CA VAL A 246 -3.58 -14.12 -2.53
C VAL A 246 -3.20 -14.23 -1.06
N GLU A 247 -2.09 -14.92 -0.78
CA GLU A 247 -1.58 -15.13 0.58
C GLU A 247 -0.68 -13.98 1.05
N ASP A 248 0.02 -13.31 0.13
CA ASP A 248 0.87 -12.15 0.39
C ASP A 248 0.62 -11.09 -0.70
N LEU A 249 0.17 -9.90 -0.28
CA LEU A 249 -0.13 -8.81 -1.21
C LEU A 249 1.14 -8.23 -1.86
N ASN A 250 2.24 -8.11 -1.13
CA ASN A 250 3.48 -7.56 -1.67
C ASN A 250 4.08 -8.49 -2.72
N GLU A 251 3.98 -9.80 -2.50
CA GLU A 251 4.38 -10.79 -3.49
C GLU A 251 3.50 -10.70 -4.74
N SER A 252 2.17 -10.68 -4.56
CA SER A 252 1.23 -10.60 -5.69
C SER A 252 1.35 -9.33 -6.53
N LEU A 253 1.77 -8.22 -5.92
CA LEU A 253 2.04 -6.94 -6.59
C LEU A 253 3.44 -6.86 -7.22
N ASP A 254 4.33 -7.82 -6.97
CA ASP A 254 5.68 -7.85 -7.55
C ASP A 254 5.64 -8.36 -8.99
N VAL A 255 5.54 -7.43 -9.94
CA VAL A 255 5.51 -7.71 -11.39
C VAL A 255 6.69 -8.60 -11.84
N CYS A 256 7.86 -8.51 -11.22
CA CYS A 256 9.02 -9.32 -11.62
C CYS A 256 8.90 -10.80 -11.20
N ARG A 257 7.95 -11.15 -10.33
CA ARG A 257 7.64 -12.54 -9.95
C ARG A 257 6.56 -13.18 -10.81
N HIS A 258 5.85 -12.38 -11.60
CA HIS A 258 4.66 -12.80 -12.33
C HIS A 258 4.76 -12.49 -13.84
N PRO A 259 5.64 -13.18 -14.59
CA PRO A 259 5.74 -12.99 -16.03
C PRO A 259 4.41 -13.25 -16.77
N GLU A 260 3.53 -14.09 -16.22
CA GLU A 260 2.20 -14.37 -16.74
C GLU A 260 1.27 -13.15 -16.76
N TYR A 261 1.55 -12.12 -15.94
CA TYR A 261 0.74 -10.89 -15.91
C TYR A 261 0.78 -10.12 -17.23
N GLN A 262 1.76 -10.39 -18.09
CA GLN A 262 1.87 -9.83 -19.43
C GLN A 262 0.54 -9.84 -20.18
N HIS A 263 -0.29 -10.87 -20.01
CA HIS A 263 -1.54 -11.04 -20.75
C HIS A 263 -2.81 -10.89 -19.88
N MET A 264 -2.67 -10.37 -18.66
CA MET A 264 -3.77 -10.34 -17.69
C MET A 264 -4.28 -8.94 -17.37
N HIS A 265 -3.51 -7.89 -17.68
CA HIS A 265 -3.92 -6.52 -17.44
C HIS A 265 -3.65 -5.61 -18.65
N GLY A 266 -4.58 -4.68 -18.87
CA GLY A 266 -4.57 -3.81 -20.04
C GLY A 266 -3.38 -2.86 -20.13
N PHE A 267 -2.93 -2.33 -18.99
CA PHE A 267 -1.78 -1.44 -18.88
C PHE A 267 -0.48 -2.04 -19.46
N PHE A 268 -0.27 -3.36 -19.36
CA PHE A 268 0.91 -4.01 -19.92
C PHE A 268 0.87 -4.12 -21.45
N ASN A 269 -0.32 -4.24 -22.04
CA ASN A 269 -0.48 -4.55 -23.46
C ASN A 269 -0.78 -3.33 -24.33
N SER A 270 -1.54 -2.39 -23.79
CA SER A 270 -2.02 -1.23 -24.54
C SER A 270 -2.50 -0.17 -23.53
N PRO A 271 -1.59 0.46 -22.76
CA PRO A 271 -1.96 1.52 -21.83
C PRO A 271 -2.61 2.68 -22.59
N THR A 272 -3.42 3.49 -21.92
CA THR A 272 -4.15 4.58 -22.59
C THR A 272 -3.23 5.77 -22.90
N THR A 273 -2.33 6.13 -22.00
CA THR A 273 -1.56 7.39 -22.08
C THR A 273 -0.05 7.21 -22.00
N LEU A 274 0.45 6.33 -21.13
CA LEU A 274 1.84 6.12 -20.69
C LEU A 274 2.94 6.87 -21.50
N PRO A 275 3.26 8.14 -21.16
CA PRO A 275 4.46 8.82 -21.61
C PRO A 275 5.62 8.47 -20.64
N ALA A 276 6.21 7.31 -20.86
CA ALA A 276 7.17 6.70 -19.96
C ALA A 276 8.55 7.36 -20.03
N VAL A 277 9.23 7.47 -18.88
CA VAL A 277 10.56 8.07 -18.76
C VAL A 277 11.51 7.11 -18.07
N ARG A 278 12.64 6.80 -18.71
CA ARG A 278 13.66 5.89 -18.18
C ARG A 278 14.54 6.52 -17.10
N SER A 279 14.75 7.83 -17.16
CA SER A 279 15.53 8.55 -16.15
C SER A 279 14.80 8.60 -14.82
N LEU A 280 15.54 8.59 -13.73
CA LEU A 280 14.98 8.69 -12.39
C LEU A 280 14.61 10.15 -12.07
N ILE A 281 13.33 10.50 -12.23
CA ILE A 281 12.75 11.83 -11.96
C ILE A 281 11.82 11.74 -10.75
N PRO A 282 11.94 12.63 -9.74
CA PRO A 282 11.04 12.61 -8.59
C PRO A 282 9.66 13.17 -8.98
N LEU A 283 8.80 12.30 -9.48
CA LEU A 283 7.41 12.61 -9.84
C LEU A 283 6.45 11.90 -8.89
N PHE A 284 5.51 12.65 -8.33
CA PHE A 284 4.46 12.13 -7.47
C PHE A 284 3.29 11.63 -8.32
N SER A 285 2.85 10.39 -8.10
CA SER A 285 1.74 9.76 -8.81
C SER A 285 0.84 9.03 -7.81
N GLY A 286 -0.46 8.87 -8.12
CA GLY A 286 -1.41 8.26 -7.19
C GLY A 286 -1.22 6.75 -6.97
N ALA A 287 -0.51 6.10 -7.90
CA ALA A 287 -0.21 4.68 -7.93
C ALA A 287 1.04 4.43 -8.77
N ALA A 288 1.70 3.29 -8.57
CA ALA A 288 2.78 2.82 -9.42
C ALA A 288 2.86 1.29 -9.40
N LEU A 289 3.53 0.68 -10.39
CA LEU A 289 3.92 -0.72 -10.32
C LEU A 289 5.13 -0.92 -9.40
N SER A 290 5.36 -2.16 -8.98
CA SER A 290 6.58 -2.52 -8.24
C SER A 290 7.86 -2.16 -9.00
N THR A 291 7.84 -2.25 -10.34
CA THR A 291 8.97 -1.93 -11.21
C THR A 291 9.14 -0.43 -11.49
N MET A 292 8.14 0.39 -11.17
CA MET A 292 8.15 1.81 -11.45
C MET A 292 8.61 2.63 -10.24
N SER A 293 9.19 3.78 -10.57
CA SER A 293 9.93 4.66 -9.66
C SER A 293 9.17 5.92 -9.27
N ASP A 294 7.92 6.09 -9.70
CA ASP A 294 7.06 7.19 -9.23
C ASP A 294 6.94 7.18 -7.69
N ILE A 295 6.90 8.37 -7.10
CA ILE A 295 6.67 8.56 -5.67
C ILE A 295 5.16 8.47 -5.43
N ILE A 296 4.71 7.39 -4.77
CA ILE A 296 3.29 7.17 -4.55
C ILE A 296 2.74 8.14 -3.52
N THR A 297 1.76 8.95 -3.91
CA THR A 297 1.08 9.92 -3.04
C THR A 297 -0.42 9.61 -2.98
N PRO A 298 -1.17 10.03 -1.94
CA PRO A 298 -2.59 9.76 -1.88
C PRO A 298 -3.34 10.43 -3.04
N GLY A 299 -4.16 9.65 -3.74
CA GLY A 299 -5.06 10.18 -4.77
C GLY A 299 -6.17 11.00 -4.16
N LEU A 300 -6.24 12.31 -4.47
CA LEU A 300 -7.29 13.20 -3.96
C LEU A 300 -8.68 12.86 -4.51
N ASP A 301 -8.77 12.08 -5.58
CA ASP A 301 -10.03 11.61 -6.14
C ASP A 301 -10.81 10.71 -5.18
N TYR A 302 -10.12 9.98 -4.29
CA TYR A 302 -10.77 9.14 -3.30
C TYR A 302 -11.70 9.88 -2.33
N ILE A 303 -11.43 11.16 -2.10
CA ILE A 303 -12.23 12.03 -1.23
C ILE A 303 -13.05 13.04 -2.03
N ALA A 304 -12.99 12.99 -3.36
CA ALA A 304 -13.84 13.83 -4.19
C ALA A 304 -15.30 13.37 -4.07
N PRO A 305 -16.27 14.30 -3.92
CA PRO A 305 -17.69 13.94 -3.75
C PRO A 305 -18.24 13.04 -4.86
N GLY A 306 -17.73 13.19 -6.09
CA GLY A 306 -18.15 12.34 -7.23
C GLY A 306 -17.73 10.87 -7.11
N TYR A 307 -16.69 10.56 -6.34
CA TYR A 307 -16.24 9.19 -6.10
C TYR A 307 -16.68 8.67 -4.74
N LEU A 308 -16.43 9.42 -3.66
CA LEU A 308 -16.77 9.00 -2.31
C LEU A 308 -18.29 8.97 -2.10
N GLY A 309 -18.98 9.95 -2.68
CA GLY A 309 -20.38 10.25 -2.39
C GLY A 309 -20.53 11.28 -1.26
N ASP A 310 -21.77 11.43 -0.84
CA ASP A 310 -22.25 12.39 0.16
C ASP A 310 -23.34 11.75 1.03
N SER A 311 -23.95 12.55 1.91
CA SER A 311 -25.05 12.12 2.79
C SER A 311 -26.30 11.63 2.06
N LYS A 312 -26.43 11.81 0.75
CA LYS A 312 -27.56 11.31 -0.05
C LYS A 312 -27.24 10.01 -0.77
N THR A 313 -25.97 9.65 -0.83
CA THR A 313 -25.45 8.54 -1.61
C THR A 313 -24.66 7.54 -0.76
N PHE A 314 -24.72 7.63 0.58
CA PHE A 314 -24.14 6.63 1.48
C PHE A 314 -24.98 5.35 1.56
N ASP A 315 -24.34 4.24 1.93
CA ASP A 315 -24.99 2.95 2.14
C ASP A 315 -25.54 2.82 3.56
N ALA A 316 -26.88 2.78 3.66
CA ALA A 316 -27.61 2.57 4.90
C ALA A 316 -28.18 1.15 5.03
N ILE A 317 -28.01 0.29 4.03
CA ILE A 317 -28.65 -1.03 3.99
C ILE A 317 -27.84 -1.98 4.89
N PRO A 318 -28.46 -2.67 5.86
CA PRO A 318 -27.80 -3.68 6.67
C PRO A 318 -27.23 -4.83 5.81
N TYR A 319 -26.08 -5.39 6.19
CA TYR A 319 -25.43 -6.49 5.44
C TYR A 319 -26.38 -7.69 5.24
N SER A 320 -27.12 -8.05 6.29
CA SER A 320 -28.09 -9.14 6.31
C SER A 320 -29.24 -8.98 5.30
N GLU A 321 -29.61 -7.76 4.93
CA GLU A 321 -30.71 -7.45 4.01
C GLU A 321 -30.27 -7.41 2.53
N LYS A 322 -28.97 -7.46 2.26
CA LYS A 322 -28.43 -7.40 0.90
C LYS A 322 -28.57 -8.73 0.17
N LYS A 323 -28.73 -8.66 -1.15
CA LYS A 323 -28.74 -9.82 -2.06
C LYS A 323 -27.37 -10.51 -2.03
N THR A 324 -27.34 -11.81 -1.82
CA THR A 324 -26.11 -12.63 -1.80
C THR A 324 -25.59 -12.86 -3.23
N GLN A 325 -25.14 -11.79 -3.88
CA GLN A 325 -24.60 -11.78 -5.25
C GLN A 325 -23.49 -10.73 -5.34
N MET A 326 -22.65 -10.86 -6.36
CA MET A 326 -21.62 -9.89 -6.69
C MET A 326 -22.15 -8.81 -7.64
N TYR A 327 -21.77 -7.57 -7.36
CA TYR A 327 -22.11 -6.44 -8.20
C TYR A 327 -20.86 -5.72 -8.71
N TRP A 328 -20.88 -5.39 -10.01
CA TRP A 328 -19.89 -4.51 -10.64
C TRP A 328 -20.41 -3.97 -11.97
N LYS A 329 -20.59 -2.65 -12.07
CA LYS A 329 -20.81 -2.00 -13.36
C LYS A 329 -19.84 -0.85 -13.53
N ALA A 330 -19.28 -0.71 -14.73
CA ALA A 330 -18.33 0.35 -15.03
C ALA A 330 -18.25 0.63 -16.53
N TRP A 331 -17.43 1.62 -16.90
CA TRP A 331 -17.03 1.84 -18.29
C TRP A 331 -15.86 0.92 -18.67
N SER A 332 -15.67 0.68 -19.97
CA SER A 332 -14.58 -0.13 -20.53
C SER A 332 -13.23 0.60 -20.48
N THR A 333 -12.71 0.92 -19.29
CA THR A 333 -11.40 1.58 -19.15
C THR A 333 -10.26 0.59 -18.91
N GLY A 334 -9.03 1.09 -18.82
CA GLY A 334 -7.84 0.30 -18.48
C GLY A 334 -7.01 -0.15 -19.66
N SER A 335 -7.35 0.32 -20.87
CA SER A 335 -6.57 0.13 -22.09
C SER A 335 -6.94 1.17 -23.14
N SER A 336 -6.04 1.42 -24.09
CA SER A 336 -6.43 1.83 -25.43
C SER A 336 -6.86 0.57 -26.20
N PHE A 337 -8.17 0.38 -26.37
CA PHE A 337 -8.74 -0.85 -26.93
C PHE A 337 -8.50 -0.96 -28.43
N ARG A 338 -8.01 -2.13 -28.86
CA ARG A 338 -7.83 -2.53 -30.26
C ARG A 338 -8.26 -3.99 -30.43
N GLU A 339 -8.55 -4.39 -31.67
CA GLU A 339 -9.04 -5.75 -31.99
C GLU A 339 -8.08 -6.85 -31.53
N GLU A 340 -6.78 -6.59 -31.65
CA GLU A 340 -5.70 -7.51 -31.32
C GLU A 340 -5.40 -7.62 -29.81
N SER A 341 -5.79 -6.63 -29.00
CA SER A 341 -5.34 -6.52 -27.60
C SER A 341 -6.46 -6.44 -26.56
N TYR A 342 -7.72 -6.19 -26.95
CA TYR A 342 -8.81 -5.98 -25.99
C TYR A 342 -9.02 -7.16 -25.01
N ARG A 343 -8.68 -8.38 -25.43
CA ARG A 343 -8.82 -9.62 -24.63
C ARG A 343 -7.86 -9.67 -23.44
N PHE A 344 -6.78 -8.89 -23.46
CA PHE A 344 -5.85 -8.81 -22.34
C PHE A 344 -6.27 -7.77 -21.28
N ASN A 345 -7.30 -6.96 -21.56
CA ASN A 345 -7.84 -6.04 -20.58
C ASN A 345 -8.52 -6.84 -19.45
N HIS A 346 -8.10 -6.56 -18.21
CA HIS A 346 -8.58 -7.22 -16.99
C HIS A 346 -10.09 -7.07 -16.77
N ARG A 347 -10.69 -5.91 -17.09
CA ARG A 347 -12.15 -5.74 -16.99
C ARG A 347 -12.91 -6.53 -18.05
N VAL A 348 -12.39 -6.60 -19.28
CA VAL A 348 -12.97 -7.45 -20.33
C VAL A 348 -12.91 -8.91 -19.91
N ARG A 349 -11.75 -9.39 -19.41
CA ARG A 349 -11.59 -10.75 -18.90
C ARG A 349 -12.60 -11.07 -17.79
N PHE A 350 -12.81 -10.14 -16.86
CA PHE A 350 -13.80 -10.27 -15.80
C PHE A 350 -15.22 -10.45 -16.34
N VAL A 351 -15.66 -9.53 -17.22
CA VAL A 351 -17.02 -9.57 -17.80
C VAL A 351 -17.22 -10.81 -18.68
N GLN A 352 -16.25 -11.18 -19.52
CA GLN A 352 -16.37 -12.35 -20.39
C GLN A 352 -16.42 -13.66 -19.59
N ARG A 353 -15.68 -13.76 -18.48
CA ARG A 353 -15.63 -14.97 -17.67
C ARG A 353 -16.87 -15.15 -16.79
N PHE A 354 -17.39 -14.06 -16.21
CA PHE A 354 -18.42 -14.15 -15.17
C PHE A 354 -19.74 -13.46 -15.52
N GLY A 355 -19.84 -12.71 -16.61
CA GLY A 355 -21.01 -11.88 -16.94
C GLY A 355 -22.31 -12.64 -17.20
N THR A 356 -22.23 -13.94 -17.50
CA THR A 356 -23.39 -14.83 -17.66
C THR A 356 -23.69 -15.67 -16.41
N HIS A 357 -22.81 -15.61 -15.40
CA HIS A 357 -22.96 -16.41 -14.19
C HIS A 357 -24.03 -15.79 -13.26
N PRO A 358 -25.01 -16.58 -12.76
CA PRO A 358 -26.16 -16.04 -12.03
C PRO A 358 -25.82 -15.32 -10.71
N MET A 359 -24.65 -15.61 -10.12
CA MET A 359 -24.14 -14.92 -8.93
C MET A 359 -23.48 -13.56 -9.23
N PHE A 360 -23.25 -13.20 -10.49
CA PHE A 360 -22.50 -12.01 -10.88
C PHE A 360 -23.39 -11.05 -11.67
N HIS A 361 -23.88 -10.02 -11.00
CA HIS A 361 -24.57 -8.90 -11.62
C HIS A 361 -23.56 -7.87 -12.12
N ILE A 362 -22.91 -8.19 -13.23
CA ILE A 362 -21.77 -7.43 -13.74
C ILE A 362 -21.90 -7.03 -15.21
N GLY A 363 -21.20 -5.96 -15.63
CA GLY A 363 -21.08 -5.62 -17.04
C GLY A 363 -20.60 -4.20 -17.33
N PHE A 364 -20.35 -3.92 -18.60
CA PHE A 364 -20.03 -2.57 -19.05
C PHE A 364 -21.30 -1.77 -19.32
N SER A 365 -21.40 -0.58 -18.73
CA SER A 365 -22.51 0.35 -19.00
C SER A 365 -22.22 1.36 -20.10
N ARG A 366 -20.94 1.46 -20.51
CA ARG A 366 -20.48 2.33 -21.59
C ARG A 366 -19.14 1.87 -22.12
N TYR A 367 -18.97 1.95 -23.44
CA TYR A 367 -17.69 1.72 -24.10
C TYR A 367 -16.94 3.03 -24.36
N VAL A 368 -15.66 3.06 -23.99
CA VAL A 368 -14.75 4.21 -24.11
C VAL A 368 -13.35 3.72 -24.47
N GLN A 369 -12.46 4.62 -24.91
CA GLN A 369 -11.05 4.33 -25.23
C GLN A 369 -10.84 3.31 -26.36
N CYS A 370 -11.84 3.11 -27.22
CA CYS A 370 -11.83 2.18 -28.35
C CYS A 370 -11.92 2.88 -29.72
N GLY A 371 -12.18 4.18 -29.78
CA GLY A 371 -12.38 4.89 -31.06
C GLY A 371 -13.41 4.19 -31.94
N ASP A 372 -13.08 3.97 -33.21
CA ASP A 372 -13.95 3.31 -34.18
C ASP A 372 -14.20 1.81 -33.89
N PHE A 373 -13.44 1.21 -32.96
CA PHE A 373 -13.62 -0.18 -32.52
C PHE A 373 -14.73 -0.34 -31.45
N CYS A 374 -15.25 0.76 -30.89
CA CYS A 374 -16.24 0.67 -29.81
C CYS A 374 -17.51 -0.14 -30.17
N PRO A 375 -18.13 0.04 -31.36
CA PRO A 375 -19.30 -0.75 -31.74
C PRO A 375 -19.01 -2.26 -31.81
N GLN A 376 -17.82 -2.64 -32.29
CA GLN A 376 -17.40 -4.04 -32.38
C GLN A 376 -17.12 -4.60 -30.98
N LEU A 377 -16.43 -3.85 -30.12
CA LEU A 377 -16.16 -4.26 -28.74
C LEU A 377 -17.46 -4.47 -27.96
N GLU A 378 -18.42 -3.55 -28.11
CA GLU A 378 -19.76 -3.69 -27.53
C GLU A 378 -20.47 -4.95 -28.02
N LYS A 379 -20.43 -5.23 -29.33
CA LYS A 379 -21.00 -6.46 -29.89
C LYS A 379 -20.32 -7.73 -29.36
N LEU A 380 -19.02 -7.67 -29.08
CA LEU A 380 -18.22 -8.81 -28.63
C LEU A 380 -18.40 -9.13 -27.14
N VAL A 381 -18.65 -8.13 -26.30
CA VAL A 381 -18.66 -8.28 -24.83
C VAL A 381 -20.04 -7.99 -24.21
N GLY A 382 -20.91 -7.25 -24.89
CA GLY A 382 -22.25 -6.89 -24.46
C GLY A 382 -22.31 -5.61 -23.61
N ILE A 383 -23.49 -4.99 -23.55
CA ILE A 383 -23.73 -3.78 -22.75
C ILE A 383 -24.84 -4.04 -21.73
N VAL A 384 -24.72 -3.44 -20.55
CA VAL A 384 -25.76 -3.47 -19.51
C VAL A 384 -26.27 -2.06 -19.23
N PRO A 385 -27.48 -1.89 -18.67
CA PRO A 385 -27.98 -0.58 -18.28
C PRO A 385 -27.04 0.13 -17.30
N ASN A 386 -26.96 1.46 -17.41
CA ASN A 386 -26.27 2.28 -16.45
C ASN A 386 -27.16 2.50 -15.22
N ASP A 387 -26.74 1.95 -14.09
CA ASP A 387 -27.49 2.01 -12.84
C ASP A 387 -27.21 3.30 -12.05
N ASP A 388 -28.14 3.66 -11.16
CA ASP A 388 -27.87 4.67 -10.12
C ASP A 388 -26.73 4.22 -9.19
N SER A 389 -25.94 5.19 -8.72
CA SER A 389 -24.77 4.97 -7.87
C SER A 389 -25.02 4.19 -6.57
N LYS A 390 -26.28 4.04 -6.15
CA LYS A 390 -26.68 3.29 -4.94
C LYS A 390 -27.11 1.85 -5.21
N VAL A 391 -27.40 1.47 -6.47
CA VAL A 391 -27.90 0.12 -6.80
C VAL A 391 -26.93 -0.96 -6.35
N GLY A 392 -25.63 -0.72 -6.50
CA GLY A 392 -24.59 -1.67 -6.08
C GLY A 392 -24.63 -2.00 -4.58
N PHE A 393 -25.15 -1.11 -3.73
CA PHE A 393 -25.27 -1.35 -2.29
C PHE A 393 -26.38 -2.32 -1.92
N GLN A 394 -27.25 -2.72 -2.86
CA GLN A 394 -28.23 -3.78 -2.61
C GLN A 394 -27.59 -5.19 -2.57
N TYR A 395 -26.30 -5.30 -2.86
CA TYR A 395 -25.58 -6.56 -3.04
C TYR A 395 -24.55 -6.75 -1.93
N LYS A 396 -24.37 -7.99 -1.46
CA LYS A 396 -23.40 -8.31 -0.41
C LYS A 396 -21.98 -8.18 -0.90
N PHE A 397 -21.68 -8.52 -2.15
CA PHE A 397 -20.31 -8.55 -2.66
C PHE A 397 -20.11 -7.43 -3.68
N ALA A 398 -19.10 -6.59 -3.46
CA ALA A 398 -18.76 -5.49 -4.37
C ALA A 398 -17.36 -5.71 -4.93
N MET A 399 -17.20 -5.71 -6.25
CA MET A 399 -15.89 -5.83 -6.86
C MET A 399 -15.26 -4.44 -7.10
N ASP A 400 -13.99 -4.30 -6.76
CA ASP A 400 -13.12 -3.19 -7.14
C ASP A 400 -12.08 -3.69 -8.15
N ILE A 401 -12.03 -3.05 -9.32
CA ILE A 401 -11.13 -3.41 -10.41
C ILE A 401 -10.51 -2.14 -10.97
N ASP A 402 -9.19 -2.15 -11.13
CA ASP A 402 -8.39 -1.08 -11.72
C ASP A 402 -8.99 -0.50 -13.00
N GLY A 403 -8.77 0.79 -13.21
CA GLY A 403 -9.06 1.50 -14.46
C GLY A 403 -7.80 1.64 -15.31
N ASN A 404 -7.55 2.84 -15.83
CA ASN A 404 -6.26 3.17 -16.45
C ASN A 404 -5.14 3.13 -15.41
N GLY A 405 -5.41 3.70 -14.23
CA GLY A 405 -4.67 3.50 -13.00
C GLY A 405 -5.53 2.77 -11.97
N TYR A 406 -5.45 3.20 -10.71
CA TYR A 406 -6.29 2.67 -9.64
C TYR A 406 -7.78 3.02 -9.82
N SER A 407 -8.66 2.28 -9.13
CA SER A 407 -10.10 2.57 -9.09
C SER A 407 -10.44 3.63 -8.03
N GLY A 408 -10.87 4.82 -8.46
CA GLY A 408 -11.33 5.88 -7.55
C GLY A 408 -12.55 5.51 -6.70
N ARG A 409 -13.28 4.45 -7.04
CA ARG A 409 -14.46 3.97 -6.30
C ARG A 409 -14.10 3.22 -5.02
N TYR A 410 -12.85 2.79 -4.85
CA TYR A 410 -12.49 1.86 -3.79
C TYR A 410 -12.92 2.34 -2.39
N TYR A 411 -12.76 3.62 -2.07
CA TYR A 411 -13.12 4.14 -0.75
C TYR A 411 -14.63 4.17 -0.53
N ARG A 412 -15.41 4.51 -1.56
CA ARG A 412 -16.87 4.40 -1.50
C ARG A 412 -17.33 2.96 -1.26
N LEU A 413 -16.63 1.99 -1.84
CA LEU A 413 -16.93 0.58 -1.62
C LEU A 413 -16.55 0.15 -0.20
N LEU A 414 -15.39 0.57 0.33
CA LEU A 414 -15.02 0.28 1.72
C LEU A 414 -15.99 0.93 2.71
N HIS A 415 -16.47 2.15 2.46
CA HIS A 415 -17.48 2.83 3.29
C HIS A 415 -18.89 2.24 3.17
N SER A 416 -19.10 1.27 2.28
CA SER A 416 -20.36 0.56 2.18
C SER A 416 -20.44 -0.59 3.18
N ASN A 417 -21.63 -1.16 3.36
CA ASN A 417 -21.82 -2.42 4.08
C ASN A 417 -21.67 -3.62 3.11
N CYS A 418 -20.85 -3.52 2.07
CA CYS A 418 -20.55 -4.63 1.17
C CYS A 418 -19.22 -5.29 1.57
N LEU A 419 -19.11 -6.60 1.37
CA LEU A 419 -17.82 -7.29 1.36
C LEU A 419 -17.11 -6.95 0.04
N VAL A 420 -16.04 -6.16 0.15
CA VAL A 420 -15.29 -5.66 -1.00
C VAL A 420 -14.28 -6.72 -1.45
N PHE A 421 -14.33 -7.07 -2.73
CA PHE A 421 -13.33 -7.88 -3.43
C PHE A 421 -12.46 -6.93 -4.26
N LYS A 422 -11.13 -6.98 -4.14
CA LYS A 422 -10.24 -6.06 -4.85
C LYS A 422 -9.24 -6.81 -5.71
N GLN A 423 -9.23 -6.50 -7.00
CA GLN A 423 -8.16 -6.85 -7.93
C GLN A 423 -7.37 -5.59 -8.28
N THR A 424 -6.07 -5.58 -8.01
CA THR A 424 -5.16 -4.48 -8.39
C THR A 424 -3.76 -4.95 -8.74
N MET A 425 -3.10 -4.30 -9.69
CA MET A 425 -1.64 -4.41 -9.89
C MET A 425 -0.86 -3.18 -9.41
N TRP A 426 -1.59 -2.19 -8.89
CA TRP A 426 -1.02 -0.93 -8.42
C TRP A 426 -0.64 -1.02 -6.94
N GLN A 427 0.59 -0.60 -6.65
CA GLN A 427 0.98 -0.19 -5.32
C GLN A 427 0.41 1.20 -5.03
N GLN A 428 -0.14 1.38 -3.83
CA GLN A 428 -0.83 2.60 -3.42
C GLN A 428 -0.45 3.02 -2.00
N TRP A 429 -0.74 4.27 -1.65
CA TRP A 429 -0.41 4.83 -0.32
C TRP A 429 -1.10 4.13 0.84
N HIS A 430 -2.20 3.41 0.57
CA HIS A 430 -3.04 2.75 1.58
C HIS A 430 -2.71 1.29 1.82
N ASP A 431 -1.76 0.73 1.08
CA ASP A 431 -1.28 -0.64 1.31
C ASP A 431 -0.67 -0.79 2.72
N ASP A 432 -0.09 0.29 3.26
CA ASP A 432 0.51 0.31 4.61
C ASP A 432 -0.53 0.35 5.74
N ARG A 433 -1.83 0.48 5.43
CA ARG A 433 -2.89 0.54 6.44
C ARG A 433 -4.10 -0.32 6.16
N LEU A 434 -4.35 -0.71 4.92
CA LEU A 434 -5.41 -1.66 4.59
C LEU A 434 -4.84 -3.06 4.48
N MET A 435 -5.20 -3.90 5.44
CA MET A 435 -4.81 -5.29 5.47
C MET A 435 -5.81 -6.19 4.69
N PRO A 436 -5.35 -7.01 3.72
CA PRO A 436 -6.20 -7.99 3.05
C PRO A 436 -6.71 -9.03 4.06
N TRP A 437 -7.85 -9.66 3.74
CA TRP A 437 -8.56 -10.63 4.58
C TRP A 437 -9.10 -10.09 5.92
N VAL A 438 -8.78 -8.83 6.27
CA VAL A 438 -9.37 -8.10 7.40
C VAL A 438 -10.34 -7.04 6.92
N HIS A 439 -9.93 -6.23 5.95
CA HIS A 439 -10.72 -5.09 5.47
C HIS A 439 -11.36 -5.32 4.08
N TYR A 440 -10.83 -6.27 3.32
CA TYR A 440 -11.29 -6.61 1.97
C TYR A 440 -10.77 -8.00 1.57
N ILE A 441 -11.35 -8.58 0.51
CA ILE A 441 -10.91 -9.85 -0.08
C ILE A 441 -10.00 -9.56 -1.28
N PRO A 442 -8.71 -9.92 -1.25
CA PRO A 442 -7.83 -9.75 -2.41
C PRO A 442 -8.18 -10.79 -3.50
N VAL A 443 -8.14 -10.36 -4.75
CA VAL A 443 -8.37 -11.19 -5.94
C VAL A 443 -7.13 -11.14 -6.81
N SER A 444 -6.64 -12.31 -7.22
CA SER A 444 -5.48 -12.47 -8.08
C SER A 444 -5.72 -11.88 -9.48
N MET A 445 -4.66 -11.62 -10.25
CA MET A 445 -4.82 -11.18 -11.65
C MET A 445 -5.47 -12.24 -12.54
N SER A 446 -5.38 -13.54 -12.20
CA SER A 446 -5.99 -14.62 -12.99
C SER A 446 -7.50 -14.71 -12.75
N MET A 447 -7.96 -14.36 -11.53
CA MET A 447 -9.33 -14.52 -11.03
C MET A 447 -9.79 -15.99 -10.95
N ASP A 448 -8.87 -16.95 -10.97
CA ASP A 448 -9.25 -18.38 -10.97
C ASP A 448 -9.96 -18.79 -9.68
N GLU A 449 -9.60 -18.16 -8.57
CA GLU A 449 -10.15 -18.41 -7.26
C GLU A 449 -11.46 -17.65 -6.96
N LEU A 450 -11.87 -16.72 -7.83
CA LEU A 450 -12.95 -15.77 -7.55
C LEU A 450 -14.31 -16.46 -7.31
N GLU A 451 -14.70 -17.39 -8.18
CA GLU A 451 -15.97 -18.11 -8.04
C GLU A 451 -16.01 -18.95 -6.75
N SER A 452 -14.90 -19.61 -6.41
CA SER A 452 -14.74 -20.36 -5.17
C SER A 452 -14.88 -19.45 -3.94
N MET A 453 -14.25 -18.27 -3.96
CA MET A 453 -14.38 -17.29 -2.87
C MET A 453 -15.83 -16.80 -2.74
N VAL A 454 -16.47 -16.43 -3.86
CA VAL A 454 -17.88 -15.99 -3.85
C VAL A 454 -18.78 -17.09 -3.29
N ASN A 455 -18.59 -18.35 -3.69
CA ASN A 455 -19.34 -19.48 -3.18
C ASN A 455 -19.13 -19.68 -1.67
N TYR A 456 -17.89 -19.58 -1.17
CA TYR A 456 -17.58 -19.68 0.25
C TYR A 456 -18.33 -18.60 1.06
N PHE A 457 -18.20 -17.32 0.69
CA PHE A 457 -18.88 -16.24 1.41
C PHE A 457 -20.40 -16.24 1.24
N ALA A 458 -20.93 -16.85 0.16
CA ALA A 458 -22.35 -16.95 -0.10
C ALA A 458 -23.04 -18.09 0.65
N ASN A 459 -22.40 -19.27 0.68
CA ASN A 459 -23.09 -20.52 1.00
C ASN A 459 -22.49 -21.26 2.20
N ASP A 460 -21.23 -21.03 2.56
CA ASP A 460 -20.63 -21.64 3.76
C ASP A 460 -21.07 -20.88 5.02
N THR A 461 -21.48 -21.59 6.07
CA THR A 461 -21.97 -20.96 7.31
C THR A 461 -20.90 -20.11 8.00
N LYS A 462 -19.64 -20.56 8.03
CA LYS A 462 -18.55 -19.73 8.56
C LYS A 462 -18.21 -18.61 7.58
N GLY A 463 -18.21 -18.92 6.28
CA GLY A 463 -17.99 -17.95 5.22
C GLY A 463 -18.92 -16.74 5.33
N GLN A 464 -20.22 -16.96 5.55
CA GLN A 464 -21.20 -15.87 5.74
C GLN A 464 -20.86 -14.97 6.95
N VAL A 465 -20.52 -15.57 8.10
CA VAL A 465 -20.13 -14.84 9.31
C VAL A 465 -18.85 -14.02 9.08
N TYR A 466 -17.85 -14.64 8.47
CA TYR A 466 -16.61 -13.94 8.14
C TYR A 466 -16.82 -12.83 7.11
N GLY A 467 -17.68 -13.04 6.12
CA GLY A 467 -17.98 -12.05 5.10
C GLY A 467 -18.61 -10.79 5.66
N GLU A 468 -19.55 -10.94 6.61
CA GLU A 468 -20.14 -9.80 7.33
C GLU A 468 -19.10 -9.09 8.21
N LYS A 469 -18.30 -9.86 8.96
CA LYS A 469 -17.22 -9.31 9.82
C LYS A 469 -16.21 -8.49 9.02
N ILE A 470 -15.77 -8.98 7.86
CA ILE A 470 -14.79 -8.29 7.01
C ILE A 470 -15.41 -7.03 6.39
N ALA A 471 -16.68 -7.07 5.98
CA ALA A 471 -17.38 -5.89 5.48
C ALA A 471 -17.47 -4.78 6.55
N GLU A 472 -17.87 -5.14 7.77
CA GLU A 472 -17.94 -4.21 8.90
C GLU A 472 -16.56 -3.66 9.29
N ALA A 473 -15.53 -4.52 9.33
CA ALA A 473 -14.17 -4.13 9.63
C ALA A 473 -13.61 -3.18 8.57
N GLY A 474 -13.84 -3.46 7.28
CA GLY A 474 -13.46 -2.59 6.16
C GLY A 474 -14.06 -1.20 6.27
N ARG A 475 -15.37 -1.11 6.54
CA ARG A 475 -16.08 0.16 6.76
C ARG A 475 -15.55 0.93 7.95
N THR A 476 -15.51 0.26 9.11
CA THR A 476 -15.10 0.89 10.37
C THR A 476 -13.66 1.38 10.31
N TRP A 477 -12.78 0.65 9.62
CA TRP A 477 -11.39 1.04 9.46
C TRP A 477 -11.22 2.17 8.44
N ALA A 478 -11.95 2.15 7.33
CA ALA A 478 -11.96 3.26 6.37
C ALA A 478 -12.35 4.60 7.03
N GLU A 479 -13.36 4.57 7.90
CA GLU A 479 -13.81 5.74 8.68
C GLU A 479 -12.76 6.29 9.66
N LYS A 480 -11.72 5.50 10.00
CA LYS A 480 -10.68 5.88 10.97
C LYS A 480 -9.31 6.16 10.35
N SER A 481 -9.03 5.55 9.20
CA SER A 481 -7.67 5.45 8.65
C SER A 481 -7.55 5.96 7.21
N LEU A 482 -8.67 6.29 6.55
CA LEU A 482 -8.70 6.78 5.16
C LEU A 482 -9.43 8.13 5.04
N ARG A 483 -9.51 8.89 6.14
CA ARG A 483 -10.18 10.19 6.18
C ARG A 483 -9.37 11.22 5.37
N PRO A 484 -9.99 12.35 4.98
CA PRO A 484 -9.25 13.47 4.40
C PRO A 484 -8.03 13.91 5.24
N ILE A 485 -8.16 13.88 6.57
CA ILE A 485 -7.05 14.20 7.48
C ILE A 485 -5.92 13.15 7.43
N ASP A 486 -6.22 11.87 7.20
CA ASP A 486 -5.19 10.82 7.09
C ASP A 486 -4.38 10.98 5.79
N ILE A 487 -5.01 11.47 4.73
CA ILE A 487 -4.32 11.92 3.50
C ILE A 487 -3.36 13.06 3.83
N THR A 488 -3.81 14.09 4.54
CA THR A 488 -2.96 15.21 4.97
C THR A 488 -1.79 14.73 5.85
N ILE A 489 -2.04 13.84 6.81
CA ILE A 489 -1.01 13.28 7.70
C ILE A 489 0.04 12.50 6.90
N TYR A 490 -0.38 11.69 5.93
CA TYR A 490 0.55 10.95 5.08
C TYR A 490 1.36 11.89 4.19
N THR A 491 0.72 12.86 3.54
CA THR A 491 1.44 13.82 2.68
C THR A 491 2.36 14.72 3.51
N TYR A 492 1.99 15.10 4.73
CA TYR A 492 2.91 15.79 5.65
C TYR A 492 4.16 14.95 5.86
N ARG A 493 3.99 13.67 6.21
CA ARG A 493 5.13 12.78 6.41
C ARG A 493 6.00 12.68 5.16
N GLN A 494 5.35 12.48 4.02
CA GLN A 494 6.00 12.33 2.72
C GLN A 494 6.83 13.56 2.35
N LEU A 495 6.30 14.77 2.57
CA LEU A 495 7.00 16.01 2.24
C LEU A 495 8.19 16.27 3.15
N LEU A 496 8.15 15.85 4.43
CA LEU A 496 9.33 15.88 5.30
C LEU A 496 10.46 15.00 4.78
N GLU A 497 10.12 13.77 4.37
CA GLU A 497 11.10 12.82 3.82
C GLU A 497 11.63 13.28 2.46
N TYR A 498 10.76 13.82 1.62
CA TYR A 498 11.11 14.31 0.30
C TYR A 498 12.00 15.55 0.35
N ALA A 499 11.66 16.54 1.18
CA ALA A 499 12.48 17.74 1.37
C ALA A 499 13.87 17.39 1.91
N ASN A 500 13.99 16.33 2.70
CA ASN A 500 15.27 15.86 3.22
C ASN A 500 16.23 15.36 2.12
N LEU A 501 15.74 15.02 0.91
CA LEU A 501 16.59 14.67 -0.24
C LEU A 501 17.42 15.85 -0.76
N PHE A 502 17.01 17.08 -0.48
CA PHE A 502 17.61 18.29 -1.04
C PHE A 502 18.58 18.99 -0.08
N LYS A 503 18.83 18.41 1.10
CA LYS A 503 19.80 18.95 2.05
C LYS A 503 21.20 18.55 1.64
N GLU A 504 22.14 19.48 1.75
CA GLU A 504 23.56 19.17 1.57
C GLU A 504 24.04 18.28 2.72
N ASP A 505 24.78 17.23 2.39
CA ASP A 505 25.38 16.31 3.34
C ASP A 505 26.47 17.05 4.13
N THR A 506 26.12 17.58 5.30
CA THR A 506 27.04 18.29 6.20
C THR A 506 27.94 17.31 6.96
N GLY A 507 28.51 16.30 6.29
CA GLY A 507 29.63 15.46 6.74
C GLY A 507 29.50 14.70 8.07
N SER A 508 28.40 14.84 8.82
CA SER A 508 28.22 14.30 10.17
C SER A 508 27.56 12.91 10.17
N ASP A 509 26.83 12.55 9.12
CA ASP A 509 26.13 11.26 8.98
C ASP A 509 26.95 10.16 8.29
N ARG A 510 28.16 10.45 7.77
CA ARG A 510 29.02 9.43 7.13
C ARG A 510 29.66 8.42 8.08
N ARG A 511 29.61 8.62 9.40
CA ARG A 511 30.25 7.68 10.35
C ARG A 511 29.47 6.38 10.57
N THR A 512 28.26 6.24 10.04
CA THR A 512 27.41 5.06 10.24
C THR A 512 27.26 4.15 9.01
N LEU A 513 27.93 4.46 7.89
CA LEU A 513 27.81 3.69 6.64
C LEU A 513 29.14 3.21 6.06
N ALA A 514 30.24 3.28 6.82
CA ALA A 514 31.44 2.54 6.45
C ALA A 514 31.18 1.04 6.70
N PRO A 515 31.42 0.14 5.73
CA PRO A 515 31.49 -1.29 6.00
C PRO A 515 32.56 -1.50 7.06
N GLN A 516 32.23 -2.22 8.14
CA GLN A 516 33.28 -2.85 8.93
C GLN A 516 33.75 -4.04 8.10
N ASP A 517 34.99 -3.93 7.59
CA ASP A 517 35.71 -5.02 6.92
C ASP A 517 35.77 -6.30 7.75
#